data_AF-A0A3N5G744-F1
#
_entry.id   AF-A0A3N5G744-F1
#
_cell.length_a   1.000
_cell.length_b   1.000
_cell.length_c   1.000
_cell.angle_alpha   90.00
_cell.angle_beta   90.00
_cell.angle_gamma   90.00
#
_symmetry.space_group_name_H-M   'P 1'
#
loop_
_entity.id
_entity.type
_entity.pdbx_description
1 polymer ?
#
loop_
_entity_poly.entity_id
_entity_poly.type
_entity_poly.pdbx_seq_one_letter_code
_entity_poly.pdbx_strand_id
1 'polypeptide(L)'
;MQTNQTTERHATDRCASNAGAIDGRIIIYMAPPLSVGAAPLSLAPARTELATGTLPYGVIFAGGRVASGEASDAVTIYSSFDHSLAAGLALPAPRAGMSLVVGTGSLAYM
;
A
#
# COMPACT_ATOMS: atom_id res chain seq x y z
N MET A 1 -28.82 -66.14 0.84
CA MET A 1 -29.16 -64.72 0.62
C MET A 1 -27.88 -63.93 0.71
N GLN A 2 -27.51 -63.34 -0.42
CA GLN A 2 -26.20 -62.76 -0.69
C GLN A 2 -26.48 -61.33 -1.15
N THR A 3 -25.91 -60.33 -0.46
CA THR A 3 -25.70 -59.01 -1.06
C THR A 3 -24.46 -58.36 -0.45
N ASN A 4 -23.37 -58.45 -1.21
CA ASN A 4 -22.21 -57.56 -1.16
C ASN A 4 -22.61 -56.17 -1.71
N GLN A 5 -21.66 -55.22 -1.58
CA GLN A 5 -21.48 -53.97 -2.37
C GLN A 5 -21.92 -52.67 -1.68
N THR A 6 -21.23 -51.52 -1.72
CA THR A 6 -19.94 -51.08 -2.27
C THR A 6 -19.70 -49.65 -1.76
N THR A 7 -18.44 -49.33 -1.45
CA THR A 7 -17.76 -48.03 -1.55
C THR A 7 -18.58 -46.81 -2.00
N GLU A 8 -18.63 -45.78 -1.16
CA GLU A 8 -18.56 -44.38 -1.62
C GLU A 8 -17.64 -43.56 -0.70
N ARG A 9 -16.40 -43.38 -1.16
CA ARG A 9 -15.53 -42.30 -0.68
C ARG A 9 -16.10 -41.01 -1.25
N HIS A 10 -16.77 -40.21 -0.43
CA HIS A 10 -17.16 -38.86 -0.82
C HIS A 10 -15.93 -37.94 -0.73
N ALA A 11 -15.14 -37.96 -1.80
CA ALA A 11 -14.03 -37.06 -2.04
C ALA A 11 -14.53 -35.81 -2.75
N THR A 12 -15.24 -34.91 -2.06
CA THR A 12 -15.41 -33.52 -2.52
C THR A 12 -15.90 -32.63 -1.38
N ASP A 13 -14.99 -32.10 -0.55
CA ASP A 13 -15.24 -30.81 0.12
C ASP A 13 -13.97 -30.17 0.70
N ARG A 14 -12.98 -29.91 -0.15
CA ARG A 14 -11.84 -29.03 0.21
C ARG A 14 -11.86 -27.71 -0.56
N CYS A 15 -13.05 -27.14 -0.76
CA CYS A 15 -13.20 -25.78 -1.26
C CYS A 15 -13.77 -24.86 -0.17
N ALA A 16 -13.28 -24.98 1.05
CA ALA A 16 -13.44 -23.94 2.07
C ALA A 16 -12.11 -23.19 2.21
N SER A 17 -11.70 -22.48 1.16
CA SER A 17 -10.83 -21.33 1.38
C SER A 17 -11.70 -20.28 2.09
N ASN A 18 -11.68 -20.30 3.42
CA ASN A 18 -12.23 -19.23 4.25
C ASN A 18 -11.48 -17.93 3.92
N ALA A 19 -11.89 -17.24 2.86
CA ALA A 19 -11.85 -15.80 2.90
C ALA A 19 -12.87 -15.43 4.00
N GLY A 20 -12.38 -15.27 5.24
CA GLY A 20 -13.18 -14.68 6.30
C GLY A 20 -13.84 -13.40 5.79
N ALA A 21 -15.03 -13.07 6.27
CA ALA A 21 -15.75 -11.88 5.85
C ALA A 21 -14.78 -10.68 5.79
N ILE A 22 -14.62 -10.11 4.59
CA ILE A 22 -13.80 -8.92 4.42
C ILE A 22 -14.65 -7.76 4.95
N ASP A 23 -14.39 -7.37 6.19
CA ASP A 23 -14.86 -6.11 6.73
C ASP A 23 -13.86 -5.02 6.34
N GLY A 24 -14.36 -3.94 5.74
CA GLY A 24 -13.54 -2.90 5.16
C GLY A 24 -14.31 -1.59 5.05
N ARG A 25 -13.70 -0.50 5.50
CA ARG A 25 -14.26 0.84 5.40
C ARG A 25 -13.76 1.51 4.12
N ILE A 26 -14.67 1.82 3.20
CA ILE A 26 -14.34 2.59 1.99
C ILE A 26 -14.45 4.08 2.29
N ILE A 27 -13.38 4.84 2.04
CA ILE A 27 -13.38 6.31 2.11
C ILE A 27 -13.06 6.87 0.73
N ILE A 28 -13.94 7.73 0.21
CA ILE A 28 -13.75 8.43 -1.07
C ILE A 28 -13.54 9.91 -0.79
N TYR A 29 -12.39 10.44 -1.20
CA TYR A 29 -12.08 11.87 -1.12
C TYR A 29 -12.33 12.54 -2.47
N MET A 30 -13.32 13.43 -2.53
CA MET A 30 -13.63 14.21 -3.73
C MET A 30 -13.55 15.70 -3.41
N ALA A 31 -12.73 16.43 -4.16
CA ALA A 31 -12.82 17.88 -4.21
C ALA A 31 -13.97 18.30 -5.16
N PRO A 32 -14.58 19.49 -5.00
CA PRO A 32 -15.48 20.04 -6.00
C PRO A 32 -14.89 19.98 -7.42
N PRO A 33 -15.70 19.85 -8.48
CA PRO A 33 -15.21 19.84 -9.86
C PRO A 33 -14.30 21.05 -10.13
N LEU A 34 -13.18 20.81 -10.82
CA LEU A 34 -12.19 21.84 -11.16
C LEU A 34 -11.57 22.57 -9.94
N SER A 35 -11.52 21.92 -8.78
CA SER A 35 -10.91 22.50 -7.57
C SER A 35 -9.84 21.60 -6.97
N VAL A 36 -8.98 22.20 -6.15
CA VAL A 36 -8.02 21.50 -5.30
C VAL A 36 -8.56 21.55 -3.87
N GLY A 37 -8.84 20.37 -3.31
CA GLY A 37 -9.19 20.21 -1.89
C GLY A 37 -7.96 19.90 -1.05
N ALA A 38 -8.04 20.19 0.26
CA ALA A 38 -7.01 19.77 1.19
C ALA A 38 -6.90 18.24 1.20
N ALA A 39 -5.68 17.71 1.17
CA ALA A 39 -5.45 16.29 1.36
C ALA A 39 -5.86 15.90 2.80
N PRO A 40 -6.51 14.74 3.00
CA PRO A 40 -6.94 14.29 4.33
C PRO A 40 -5.77 13.92 5.25
N LEU A 41 -4.59 13.69 4.66
CA LEU A 41 -3.34 13.42 5.35
C LEU A 41 -2.25 14.33 4.79
N SER A 42 -1.34 14.73 5.67
CA SER A 42 -0.14 15.46 5.29
C SER A 42 1.10 14.67 5.71
N LEU A 43 2.14 14.73 4.88
CA LEU A 43 3.44 14.22 5.26
C LEU A 43 4.01 15.11 6.38
N ALA A 44 4.63 14.47 7.38
CA ALA A 44 5.33 15.16 8.45
C ALA A 44 6.84 14.82 8.37
N PRO A 45 7.73 15.79 8.09
CA PRO A 45 7.43 17.14 7.59
C PRO A 45 6.87 17.12 6.16
N ALA A 46 6.22 18.22 5.75
CA ALA A 46 5.79 18.41 4.36
C ALA A 46 7.02 18.54 3.44
N ARG A 47 6.98 17.91 2.26
CA ARG A 47 8.12 17.78 1.35
C ARG A 47 7.71 17.92 -0.11
N THR A 48 8.60 18.45 -0.93
CA THR A 48 8.54 18.45 -2.41
C THR A 48 9.61 17.54 -3.00
N GLU A 49 9.68 17.38 -4.32
CA GLU A 49 10.72 16.59 -5.00
C GLU A 49 10.85 15.14 -4.49
N LEU A 50 9.72 14.59 -4.03
CA LEU A 50 9.60 13.23 -3.52
C LEU A 50 9.68 12.24 -4.68
N ALA A 51 10.36 11.12 -4.45
CA ALA A 51 10.18 9.96 -5.29
C ALA A 51 8.96 9.17 -4.81
N THR A 52 8.13 8.70 -5.75
CA THR A 52 6.91 7.95 -5.42
C THR A 52 6.85 6.64 -6.17
N GLY A 53 6.22 5.64 -5.55
CA GLY A 53 6.02 4.32 -6.15
C GLY A 53 4.71 3.68 -5.71
N THR A 54 4.04 3.02 -6.65
CA THR A 54 2.81 2.29 -6.36
C THR A 54 3.12 0.91 -5.79
N LEU A 55 2.47 0.58 -4.68
CA LEU A 55 2.46 -0.75 -4.05
C LEU A 55 1.07 -1.36 -4.22
N PRO A 56 0.91 -2.70 -4.16
CA PRO A 56 -0.41 -3.34 -4.22
C PRO A 56 -1.40 -2.87 -3.13
N TYR A 57 -0.87 -2.34 -2.01
CA TYR A 57 -1.62 -1.90 -0.84
C TYR A 57 -1.50 -0.39 -0.58
N GLY A 58 -0.96 0.39 -1.53
CA GLY A 58 -0.87 1.84 -1.40
C GLY A 58 0.31 2.48 -2.13
N VAL A 59 1.00 3.44 -1.49
CA VAL A 59 2.04 4.26 -2.15
C VAL A 59 3.22 4.45 -1.20
N ILE A 60 4.44 4.34 -1.73
CA ILE A 60 5.66 4.77 -1.03
C ILE A 60 6.04 6.19 -1.46
N PHE A 61 6.42 7.02 -0.49
CA PHE A 61 7.01 8.34 -0.66
C PHE A 61 8.41 8.32 -0.06
N ALA A 62 9.43 8.71 -0.81
CA ALA A 62 10.81 8.66 -0.35
C ALA A 62 11.57 9.96 -0.62
N GLY A 63 12.37 10.34 0.38
CA GLY A 63 13.24 11.51 0.35
C GLY A 63 12.48 12.82 0.23
N GLY A 64 12.92 13.66 -0.70
CA GLY A 64 12.34 14.96 -1.01
C GLY A 64 13.03 16.11 -0.29
N ARG A 65 12.48 17.31 -0.47
CA ARG A 65 13.03 18.56 0.05
C ARG A 65 12.03 19.19 1.03
N VAL A 66 12.47 19.51 2.24
CA VAL A 66 11.64 20.19 3.24
C VAL A 66 11.60 21.70 2.97
N ALA A 67 10.73 22.42 3.67
CA ALA A 67 10.55 23.86 3.49
C ALA A 67 11.83 24.70 3.67
N SER A 68 12.79 24.23 4.47
CA SER A 68 14.10 24.89 4.63
C SER A 68 15.04 24.71 3.43
N GLY A 69 14.68 23.89 2.45
CA GLY A 69 15.52 23.56 1.29
C GLY A 69 16.45 22.36 1.50
N GLU A 70 16.50 21.80 2.71
CA GLU A 70 17.29 20.61 3.00
C GLU A 70 16.65 19.36 2.40
N ALA A 71 17.50 18.43 1.95
CA ALA A 71 17.05 17.12 1.51
C ALA A 71 16.65 16.26 2.72
N SER A 72 15.76 15.30 2.49
CA SER A 72 15.23 14.37 3.49
C SER A 72 15.64 12.94 3.16
N ASP A 73 15.86 12.12 4.18
CA ASP A 73 16.03 10.67 4.09
C ASP A 73 14.74 9.90 4.44
N ALA A 74 13.71 10.61 4.91
CA ALA A 74 12.46 10.01 5.34
C ALA A 74 11.77 9.22 4.23
N VAL A 75 11.28 8.04 4.61
CA VAL A 75 10.39 7.21 3.81
C VAL A 75 9.06 7.09 4.52
N THR A 76 7.97 7.24 3.78
CA THR A 76 6.60 7.13 4.30
C THR A 76 5.79 6.24 3.37
N ILE A 77 5.02 5.31 3.95
CA ILE A 77 4.14 4.41 3.22
C ILE A 77 2.70 4.82 3.55
N TYR A 78 1.93 5.09 2.51
CA TYR A 78 0.50 5.26 2.60
C TYR A 78 -0.19 3.92 2.37
N SER A 79 -1.12 3.56 3.26
CA SER A 79 -1.98 2.38 3.13
C SER A 79 -3.32 2.79 2.50
N SER A 80 -3.72 2.12 1.42
CA SER A 80 -5.02 2.34 0.78
C SER A 80 -6.19 1.66 1.50
N PHE A 81 -5.93 0.76 2.45
CA PHE A 81 -6.98 0.02 3.16
C PHE A 81 -7.65 0.85 4.25
N ASP A 82 -6.86 1.62 5.00
CA ASP A 82 -7.30 2.40 6.16
C ASP A 82 -6.95 3.89 6.03
N HIS A 83 -6.33 4.30 4.91
CA HIS A 83 -5.87 5.67 4.67
C HIS A 83 -4.97 6.20 5.79
N SER A 84 -4.01 5.38 6.24
CA SER A 84 -3.00 5.77 7.23
C SER A 84 -1.62 6.00 6.59
N LEU A 85 -0.74 6.71 7.32
CA LEU A 85 0.66 6.88 6.98
C LEU A 85 1.53 6.13 7.99
N ALA A 86 2.41 5.26 7.49
CA ALA A 86 3.41 4.54 8.26
C ALA A 86 4.82 5.02 7.91
N ALA A 87 5.71 5.09 8.90
CA ALA A 87 7.12 5.34 8.64
C ALA A 87 7.77 4.11 7.99
N GLY A 88 8.53 4.33 6.91
CA GLY A 88 9.39 3.31 6.30
C GLY A 88 10.80 3.36 6.86
N LEU A 89 11.66 2.48 6.35
CA LEU A 89 13.11 2.55 6.61
C LEU A 89 13.69 3.79 5.94
N ALA A 90 14.44 4.58 6.70
CA ALA A 90 15.11 5.77 6.18
C ALA A 90 16.10 5.40 5.06
N LEU A 91 16.25 6.31 4.10
CA LEU A 91 17.28 6.20 3.08
C LEU A 91 18.67 6.27 3.75
N PRO A 92 19.71 5.63 3.16
CA PRO A 92 21.07 5.70 3.70
C PRO A 92 21.66 7.13 3.77
N ALA A 93 21.10 8.06 2.98
CA ALA A 93 21.45 9.46 2.99
C ALA A 93 20.25 10.31 2.52
N PRO A 94 20.14 11.58 2.94
CA PRO A 94 19.11 12.49 2.46
C PRO A 94 19.22 12.76 0.96
N ARG A 95 18.09 12.68 0.23
CA ARG A 95 18.05 12.82 -1.23
C ARG A 95 16.75 13.49 -1.68
N ALA A 96 16.81 14.27 -2.76
CA ALA A 96 15.66 14.91 -3.40
C ALA A 96 15.75 14.78 -4.93
N GLY A 97 14.61 14.81 -5.62
CA GLY A 97 14.55 14.74 -7.09
C GLY A 97 14.94 13.37 -7.67
N MET A 98 14.82 12.30 -6.87
CA MET A 98 15.13 10.95 -7.32
C MET A 98 14.00 10.34 -8.16
N SER A 99 14.34 9.30 -8.92
CA SER A 99 13.36 8.37 -9.49
C SER A 99 13.25 7.14 -8.60
N LEU A 100 12.05 6.54 -8.52
CA LEU A 100 11.80 5.33 -7.76
C LEU A 100 11.08 4.33 -8.66
N VAL A 101 11.56 3.09 -8.66
CA VAL A 101 10.93 1.98 -9.37
C VAL A 101 10.51 0.91 -8.37
N VAL A 102 9.26 0.47 -8.46
CA VAL A 102 8.77 -0.67 -7.69
C VAL A 102 8.79 -1.91 -8.58
N GLY A 103 9.63 -2.88 -8.22
CA GLY A 103 9.76 -4.17 -8.88
C GLY A 103 8.75 -5.20 -8.38
N THR A 104 8.85 -6.41 -8.93
CA THR A 104 8.07 -7.57 -8.47
C THR A 104 8.34 -7.87 -6.99
N GLY A 105 7.30 -8.27 -6.26
CA GLY A 105 7.40 -8.49 -4.81
C GLY A 105 7.35 -7.23 -3.96
N SER A 106 7.01 -6.08 -4.54
CA SER A 106 6.94 -4.77 -3.84
C SER A 106 8.30 -4.28 -3.33
N LEU A 107 9.38 -4.64 -4.03
CA LEU A 107 10.73 -4.14 -3.76
C LEU A 107 10.90 -2.78 -4.42
N ALA A 108 11.31 -1.78 -3.65
CA ALA A 108 11.57 -0.43 -4.16
C ALA A 108 13.07 -0.22 -4.42
N TYR A 109 13.40 0.28 -5.60
CA TYR A 109 14.74 0.67 -6.03
C TYR A 109 14.77 2.19 -6.26
N MET A 110 15.80 2.85 -5.71
CA MET A 110 15.94 4.32 -5.66
C MET A 110 17.40 4.73 -5.83
#